data_AF-A0A9R0YFL1-F1
#
_entry.id   AF-A0A9R0YFL1-F1
#
_cell.length_a   1.000
_cell.length_b   1.000
_cell.length_c   1.000
_cell.angle_alpha   90.00
_cell.angle_beta   90.00
_cell.angle_gamma   90.00
#
_symmetry.space_group_name_H-M   'P 1'
#
loop_
_entity.id
_entity.type
_entity.pdbx_description
1 polymer ?
#
loop_
_entity_poly.entity_id
_entity_poly.type
_entity_poly.pdbx_seq_one_letter_code
_entity_poly.pdbx_strand_id
1 'polypeptide(L)'
;MAEASKFITIMQLFSDWEIHVLILLSFCLQLFLFFSGSLRRRHDHRLLRIMTWLSYLSADFTAAYALGLLSREVATTSTIDNNDDHHKSVPSETPHQLMVLWAPFLLIHLGGQDTVTAFSLEDNELWLRHLLMLLGQACLVVYVLWKWVTLSYYQLLISAALLFVDGIIKYGERIWALKLGSQEGLRSSTSTEAKKASLQFGLGFSTERKEQTYQEIVRYALLRERGVRDIFAGRKLFDMDDFKRAEIELSIMYDSLYTKSRVIQTRSGAILRCVSFASIVVAFVFYVKLMVSSSAYAEKK
;
A
#
# COMPACT_ATOMS: atom_id res chain seq x y z
N MET A 1 -24.37 38.48 -15.95
CA MET A 1 -24.85 38.03 -14.61
C MET A 1 -25.22 36.55 -14.58
N ALA A 2 -26.01 36.02 -15.51
CA ALA A 2 -26.38 34.59 -15.54
C ALA A 2 -25.19 33.62 -15.68
N GLU A 3 -24.18 33.96 -16.49
CA GLU A 3 -22.97 33.12 -16.64
C GLU A 3 -22.08 33.10 -15.39
N ALA A 4 -21.94 34.25 -14.72
CA ALA A 4 -21.21 34.34 -13.45
C ALA A 4 -21.92 33.55 -12.34
N SER A 5 -23.24 33.61 -12.27
CA SER A 5 -24.03 32.80 -11.33
C SER A 5 -23.88 31.29 -11.61
N LYS A 6 -23.95 30.86 -12.88
CA LYS A 6 -23.70 29.45 -13.25
C LYS A 6 -22.28 29.01 -12.87
N PHE A 7 -21.29 29.85 -13.11
CA PHE A 7 -19.90 29.56 -12.74
C PHE A 7 -19.75 29.38 -11.22
N ILE A 8 -20.35 30.25 -10.41
CA ILE A 8 -20.34 30.14 -8.95
C ILE A 8 -21.02 28.85 -8.48
N THR A 9 -22.18 28.50 -9.03
CA THR A 9 -22.89 27.26 -8.67
C THR A 9 -22.10 26.01 -9.07
N ILE A 10 -21.43 26.02 -10.23
CA ILE A 10 -20.56 24.91 -10.65
C ILE A 10 -19.34 24.79 -9.72
N MET A 11 -18.74 25.91 -9.31
CA MET A 11 -17.61 25.92 -8.38
C MET A 11 -18.01 25.42 -6.99
N GLN A 12 -19.20 25.77 -6.50
CA GLN A 12 -19.72 25.24 -5.23
C GLN A 12 -19.98 23.73 -5.32
N LEU A 13 -20.64 23.28 -6.39
CA LEU A 13 -20.88 21.85 -6.62
C LEU A 13 -19.55 21.07 -6.72
N PHE A 14 -18.54 21.63 -7.39
CA PHE A 14 -17.22 21.00 -7.48
C PHE A 14 -16.54 20.91 -6.11
N SER A 15 -16.59 21.98 -5.31
CA SER A 15 -16.04 22.01 -3.95
C SER A 15 -16.69 20.95 -3.05
N ASP A 16 -18.00 20.77 -3.13
CA ASP A 16 -18.73 19.82 -2.27
C ASP A 16 -18.41 18.36 -2.63
N TRP A 17 -18.12 18.08 -3.90
CA TRP A 17 -17.82 16.74 -4.39
C TRP A 17 -16.33 16.41 -4.48
N GLU A 18 -15.44 17.40 -4.30
CA GLU A 18 -14.00 17.29 -4.54
C GLU A 18 -13.38 16.08 -3.82
N ILE A 19 -13.61 15.96 -2.51
CA ILE A 19 -13.07 14.85 -1.71
C ILE A 19 -13.59 13.49 -2.18
N HIS A 20 -14.90 13.38 -2.44
CA HIS A 20 -15.51 12.12 -2.88
C HIS A 20 -14.96 11.66 -4.24
N VAL A 21 -14.80 12.60 -5.17
CA VAL A 21 -14.21 12.34 -6.49
C VAL A 21 -12.74 11.91 -6.36
N LEU A 22 -11.97 12.55 -5.48
CA LEU A 22 -10.55 12.20 -5.27
C LEU A 22 -10.35 10.84 -4.60
N ILE A 23 -11.19 10.49 -3.62
CA ILE A 23 -11.17 9.17 -2.99
C ILE A 23 -11.52 8.09 -4.02
N LEU A 24 -12.56 8.32 -4.82
CA LEU A 24 -12.95 7.40 -5.89
C LEU A 24 -11.84 7.27 -6.94
N LEU A 25 -11.22 8.37 -7.35
CA LEU A 25 -10.09 8.38 -8.27
C LEU A 25 -8.90 7.59 -7.70
N SER A 26 -8.57 7.78 -6.43
CA SER A 26 -7.51 7.05 -5.73
C SER A 26 -7.77 5.54 -5.76
N PHE A 27 -9.01 5.12 -5.50
CA PHE A 27 -9.44 3.72 -5.57
C PHE A 27 -9.33 3.17 -7.00
N CYS A 28 -9.83 3.91 -7.99
CA CYS A 28 -9.78 3.52 -9.40
C CYS A 28 -8.34 3.34 -9.90
N LEU A 29 -7.43 4.25 -9.54
CA LEU A 29 -6.01 4.16 -9.90
C LEU A 29 -5.36 2.90 -9.31
N GLN A 30 -5.70 2.55 -8.07
CA GLN A 30 -5.20 1.33 -7.44
C GLN A 30 -5.74 0.06 -8.06
N LEU A 31 -7.05 0.01 -8.35
CA LEU A 31 -7.64 -1.12 -9.04
C LEU A 31 -7.00 -1.29 -10.43
N PHE A 32 -6.78 -0.19 -11.14
CA PHE A 32 -6.08 -0.19 -12.41
C PHE A 32 -4.64 -0.71 -12.29
N LEU A 33 -3.87 -0.27 -11.27
CA LEU A 33 -2.51 -0.75 -11.02
C LEU A 33 -2.47 -2.25 -10.65
N PHE A 34 -3.46 -2.74 -9.92
CA PHE A 34 -3.59 -4.16 -9.59
C PHE A 34 -3.68 -5.02 -10.86
N PHE A 35 -4.59 -4.66 -11.77
CA PHE A 35 -4.78 -5.39 -13.03
C PHE A 35 -3.63 -5.16 -14.02
N SER A 36 -3.23 -3.90 -14.23
CA SER A 36 -2.21 -3.54 -15.22
C SER A 36 -0.82 -4.02 -14.83
N GLY A 37 -0.49 -4.08 -13.53
CA GLY A 37 0.74 -4.71 -13.03
C GLY A 37 0.80 -6.20 -13.37
N SER A 38 -0.30 -6.91 -13.15
CA SER A 38 -0.42 -8.32 -13.51
C SER A 38 -0.39 -8.57 -15.02
N LEU A 39 -0.84 -7.59 -15.82
CA LEU A 39 -0.89 -7.67 -17.28
C LEU A 39 0.46 -7.30 -17.92
N ARG A 40 1.21 -6.35 -17.34
CA ARG A 40 2.55 -5.94 -17.79
C ARG A 40 3.53 -7.11 -17.84
N ARG A 41 3.40 -8.09 -16.94
CA ARG A 41 4.25 -9.30 -16.94
C ARG A 41 3.99 -10.21 -18.14
N ARG A 42 2.78 -10.16 -18.73
CA ARG A 42 2.33 -11.08 -19.79
C ARG A 42 2.30 -10.46 -21.17
N HIS A 43 2.17 -9.14 -21.27
CA HIS A 43 2.01 -8.43 -22.54
C HIS A 43 2.86 -7.17 -22.61
N ASP A 44 3.64 -7.04 -23.68
CA ASP A 44 4.43 -5.83 -23.99
C ASP A 44 3.64 -4.91 -24.93
N HIS A 45 2.63 -4.23 -24.39
CA HIS A 45 1.91 -3.18 -25.12
C HIS A 45 2.35 -1.79 -24.67
N ARG A 46 2.75 -0.94 -25.64
CA ARG A 46 3.21 0.44 -25.37
C ARG A 46 2.17 1.28 -24.62
N LEU A 47 0.88 1.16 -24.98
CA LEU A 47 -0.20 1.89 -24.30
C LEU A 47 -0.36 1.45 -22.84
N LEU A 48 -0.34 0.14 -22.57
CA LEU A 48 -0.41 -0.39 -21.22
C LEU A 48 0.73 0.18 -20.36
N ARG A 49 1.96 0.19 -20.89
CA ARG A 49 3.12 0.76 -20.20
C ARG A 49 2.95 2.24 -19.87
N ILE A 50 2.46 3.05 -20.81
CA ILE A 50 2.22 4.49 -20.60
C ILE A 50 1.12 4.70 -19.56
N MET A 51 0.00 3.98 -19.66
CA MET A 51 -1.12 4.09 -18.72
C MET A 51 -0.74 3.63 -17.30
N THR A 52 0.02 2.53 -17.18
CA THR A 52 0.56 2.08 -15.89
C THR A 52 1.53 3.10 -15.32
N TRP A 53 2.40 3.69 -16.15
CA TRP A 53 3.33 4.74 -15.70
C TRP A 53 2.60 5.97 -15.16
N LEU A 54 1.60 6.47 -15.91
CA LEU A 54 0.81 7.62 -15.47
C LEU A 54 0.05 7.31 -14.18
N SER A 55 -0.60 6.15 -14.12
CA SER A 55 -1.36 5.73 -12.94
C SER A 55 -0.46 5.55 -11.72
N TYR A 56 0.75 5.01 -11.91
CA TYR A 56 1.74 4.83 -10.84
C TYR A 56 2.17 6.18 -10.27
N LEU A 57 2.44 7.17 -11.12
CA LEU A 57 2.82 8.51 -10.68
C LEU A 57 1.66 9.25 -10.01
N SER A 58 0.43 9.07 -10.53
CA SER A 58 -0.76 9.74 -10.01
C SER A 58 -1.28 9.13 -8.70
N ALA A 59 -1.16 7.82 -8.49
CA ALA A 59 -1.79 7.14 -7.35
C ALA A 59 -1.36 7.71 -5.98
N ASP A 60 -0.05 7.85 -5.77
CA ASP A 60 0.51 8.39 -4.53
C ASP A 60 0.15 9.88 -4.36
N PHE A 61 0.19 10.63 -5.46
CA PHE A 61 -0.14 12.06 -5.46
C PHE A 61 -1.62 12.29 -5.11
N THR A 62 -2.54 11.60 -5.77
CA THR A 62 -3.99 11.74 -5.56
C THR A 62 -4.36 11.39 -4.12
N ALA A 63 -3.80 10.30 -3.57
CA ALA A 63 -4.13 9.88 -2.23
C ALA A 63 -3.57 10.84 -1.16
N ALA A 64 -2.33 11.32 -1.33
CA ALA A 64 -1.72 12.30 -0.45
C ALA A 64 -2.45 13.66 -0.51
N TYR A 65 -2.86 14.08 -1.70
CA TYR A 65 -3.62 15.31 -1.92
C TYR A 65 -5.01 15.24 -1.26
N ALA A 66 -5.73 14.14 -1.49
CA ALA A 66 -7.03 13.89 -0.85
C ALA A 66 -6.92 13.91 0.69
N LEU A 67 -5.86 13.31 1.25
CA LEU A 67 -5.64 13.32 2.69
C LEU A 67 -5.34 14.73 3.21
N GLY A 68 -4.56 15.52 2.46
CA GLY A 68 -4.28 16.92 2.79
C GLY A 68 -5.54 17.78 2.81
N LEU A 69 -6.43 17.60 1.81
CA LEU A 69 -7.73 18.27 1.77
C LEU A 69 -8.62 17.86 2.95
N LEU A 70 -8.69 16.57 3.26
CA LEU A 70 -9.44 16.06 4.40
C LEU A 70 -8.93 16.65 5.72
N SER A 71 -7.61 16.76 5.88
CA SER A 71 -7.01 17.41 7.05
C SER A 71 -7.38 18.90 7.17
N ARG A 72 -7.54 19.60 6.05
CA ARG A 72 -7.93 21.01 6.02
C ARG A 72 -9.40 21.20 6.41
N GLU A 73 -10.31 20.39 5.89
CA GLU A 73 -11.74 20.46 6.21
C GLU A 73 -12.02 20.15 7.68
N VAL A 74 -11.30 19.18 8.24
CA VAL A 74 -11.38 18.87 9.67
C VAL A 74 -10.87 20.05 10.52
N ALA A 75 -9.87 20.80 10.04
CA ALA A 75 -9.36 21.99 10.73
C ALA A 75 -10.37 23.16 10.70
N THR A 76 -11.06 23.40 9.57
CA THR A 76 -12.06 24.49 9.46
C THR A 76 -13.31 24.23 10.29
N THR A 77 -13.75 22.97 10.38
CA THR A 77 -14.90 22.58 11.22
C THR A 77 -14.63 22.92 12.69
N SER A 78 -13.40 22.74 13.17
CA SER A 78 -12.98 23.09 14.53
C SER A 78 -12.96 24.60 14.82
N THR A 79 -12.86 25.46 13.81
CA THR A 79 -12.86 26.93 14.01
C THR A 79 -14.26 27.51 14.11
N ILE A 80 -15.24 26.91 13.43
CA ILE A 80 -16.64 27.35 13.45
C ILE A 80 -17.27 27.02 14.82
N ASP A 81 -17.01 25.83 15.34
CA ASP A 81 -17.58 25.36 16.61
C ASP A 81 -17.10 26.16 17.85
N ASN A 82 -15.96 26.86 17.74
CA ASN A 82 -15.41 27.69 18.81
C ASN A 82 -15.92 29.15 18.78
N ASN A 83 -16.58 29.60 17.71
CA ASN A 83 -16.85 31.02 17.47
C ASN A 83 -18.34 31.42 17.40
N ASP A 84 -19.30 30.50 17.45
CA ASP A 84 -20.72 30.88 17.37
C ASP A 84 -21.44 30.92 18.72
N ASP A 85 -21.55 32.16 19.23
CA ASP A 85 -22.79 32.66 19.81
C ASP A 85 -23.89 32.62 18.73
N HIS A 86 -24.93 31.82 18.98
CA HIS A 86 -26.28 31.98 18.41
C HIS A 86 -26.44 32.26 16.89
N HIS A 87 -26.07 31.34 16.00
CA HIS A 87 -26.86 31.10 14.78
C HIS A 87 -26.70 29.65 14.31
N LYS A 88 -27.61 28.76 14.74
CA LYS A 88 -27.74 27.39 14.23
C LYS A 88 -28.05 27.42 12.73
N SER A 89 -27.02 27.39 11.90
CA SER A 89 -27.12 26.74 10.60
C SER A 89 -27.16 25.24 10.86
N VAL A 90 -28.17 24.57 10.29
CA VAL A 90 -28.41 23.14 10.44
C VAL A 90 -27.14 22.38 10.02
N PRO A 91 -26.50 21.58 10.89
CA PRO A 91 -25.44 20.69 10.45
C PRO A 91 -26.10 19.64 9.57
N SER A 92 -25.66 19.50 8.32
CA SER A 92 -26.04 18.40 7.46
C SER A 92 -25.62 17.09 8.13
N GLU A 93 -26.59 16.36 8.68
CA GLU A 93 -26.40 15.36 9.75
C GLU A 93 -25.67 14.05 9.35
N THR A 94 -25.04 13.92 8.18
CA THR A 94 -24.60 12.59 7.70
C THR A 94 -23.25 12.45 6.95
N PRO A 95 -22.58 13.49 6.39
CA PRO A 95 -21.30 13.26 5.71
C PRO A 95 -20.11 13.08 6.66
N HIS A 96 -20.16 13.65 7.87
CA HIS A 96 -18.99 13.73 8.75
C HIS A 96 -18.56 12.38 9.34
N GLN A 97 -19.47 11.45 9.59
CA GLN A 97 -19.11 10.19 10.25
C GLN A 97 -18.21 9.30 9.38
N LEU A 98 -18.44 9.22 8.06
CA LEU A 98 -17.59 8.41 7.17
C LEU A 98 -16.19 9.03 6.96
N MET A 99 -16.05 10.35 7.16
CA MET A 99 -14.77 11.05 6.99
C MET A 99 -13.66 10.56 7.92
N VAL A 100 -14.01 10.06 9.12
CA VAL A 100 -13.04 9.46 10.06
C VAL A 100 -12.35 8.24 9.46
N LEU A 101 -13.07 7.47 8.64
CA LEU A 101 -12.56 6.25 8.02
C LEU A 101 -11.79 6.53 6.73
N TRP A 102 -12.11 7.62 6.03
CA TRP A 102 -11.43 7.98 4.78
C TRP A 102 -9.95 8.31 4.98
N ALA A 103 -9.55 8.92 6.11
CA ALA A 103 -8.16 9.27 6.38
C ALA A 103 -7.22 8.04 6.46
N PRO A 104 -7.48 7.05 7.35
CA PRO A 104 -6.70 5.82 7.37
C PRO A 104 -6.88 4.97 6.11
N PHE A 105 -8.04 5.02 5.45
CA PHE A 105 -8.25 4.35 4.16
C PHE A 105 -7.34 4.91 3.05
N LEU A 106 -7.17 6.23 2.98
CA LEU A 106 -6.21 6.86 2.07
C LEU A 106 -4.77 6.47 2.41
N LEU A 107 -4.44 6.24 3.68
CA LEU A 107 -3.11 5.74 4.06
C LEU A 107 -2.87 4.29 3.59
N ILE A 108 -3.88 3.42 3.70
CA ILE A 108 -3.86 2.05 3.13
C ILE A 108 -3.58 2.11 1.62
N HIS A 109 -4.21 3.05 0.95
CA HIS A 109 -4.07 3.35 -0.47
C HIS A 109 -2.62 3.76 -0.86
N LEU A 110 -1.96 4.61 -0.07
CA LEU A 110 -0.53 4.93 -0.25
C LEU A 110 0.38 3.71 -0.09
N GLY A 111 -0.07 2.71 0.66
CA GLY A 111 0.58 1.41 0.77
C GLY A 111 0.80 0.69 -0.56
N GLY A 112 0.08 1.10 -1.61
CA GLY A 112 0.24 0.61 -2.97
C GLY A 112 -0.18 -0.86 -3.14
N GLN A 113 -0.33 -1.26 -4.39
CA GLN A 113 -0.70 -2.63 -4.73
C GLN A 113 0.50 -3.58 -4.62
N ASP A 114 0.23 -4.86 -4.38
CA ASP A 114 1.28 -5.85 -4.19
C ASP A 114 1.98 -6.24 -5.51
N THR A 115 1.29 -6.01 -6.62
CA THR A 115 1.73 -6.34 -7.99
C THR A 115 2.71 -5.33 -8.57
N VAL A 116 2.76 -4.09 -8.05
CA VAL A 116 3.63 -3.02 -8.53
C VAL A 116 4.15 -2.21 -7.35
N THR A 117 5.42 -2.38 -6.99
CA THR A 117 6.09 -1.58 -5.97
C THR A 117 6.96 -0.48 -6.55
N ALA A 118 7.62 -0.78 -7.66
CA ALA A 118 8.53 0.10 -8.38
C ALA A 118 8.22 0.04 -9.87
N PHE A 119 8.34 1.16 -10.58
CA PHE A 119 8.17 1.17 -12.03
C PHE A 119 9.50 0.96 -12.75
N SER A 120 10.57 1.54 -12.22
CA SER A 120 11.97 1.38 -12.66
C SER A 120 12.88 0.95 -11.50
N LEU A 121 14.14 0.62 -11.78
CA LEU A 121 15.08 0.16 -10.73
C LEU A 121 15.48 1.31 -9.80
N GLU A 122 15.54 2.53 -10.34
CA GLU A 122 15.89 3.75 -9.62
C GLU A 122 14.87 4.07 -8.51
N ASP A 123 13.60 3.69 -8.70
CA ASP A 123 12.56 3.85 -7.67
C ASP A 123 12.89 3.07 -6.38
N ASN A 124 13.61 1.94 -6.49
CA ASN A 124 14.00 1.14 -5.32
C ASN A 124 15.03 1.86 -4.44
N GLU A 125 15.89 2.69 -5.02
CA GLU A 125 16.89 3.47 -4.27
C GLU A 125 16.23 4.60 -3.47
N LEU A 126 15.05 5.06 -3.89
CA LEU A 126 14.29 6.14 -3.26
C LEU A 126 13.43 5.67 -2.06
N TRP A 127 13.67 4.48 -1.51
CA TRP A 127 12.90 3.93 -0.39
C TRP A 127 12.87 4.84 0.84
N LEU A 128 13.94 5.61 1.09
CA LEU A 128 14.00 6.57 2.21
C LEU A 128 13.03 7.75 2.01
N ARG A 129 12.81 8.17 0.76
CA ARG A 129 11.80 9.19 0.43
C ARG A 129 10.40 8.68 0.74
N HIS A 130 10.12 7.41 0.41
CA HIS A 130 8.85 6.77 0.77
C HIS A 130 8.69 6.62 2.29
N LEU A 131 9.78 6.37 3.04
CA LEU A 131 9.74 6.38 4.50
C LEU A 131 9.37 7.77 5.06
N LEU A 132 9.98 8.84 4.54
CA LEU A 132 9.65 10.20 4.96
C LEU A 132 8.19 10.55 4.63
N MET A 133 7.71 10.12 3.46
CA MET A 133 6.31 10.31 3.06
C MET A 133 5.35 9.55 3.99
N LEU A 134 5.67 8.31 4.37
CA LEU A 134 4.92 7.55 5.39
C LEU A 134 4.82 8.33 6.70
N LEU A 135 5.93 8.86 7.21
CA LEU A 135 5.92 9.62 8.46
C LEU A 135 5.02 10.86 8.35
N GLY A 136 5.14 11.64 7.28
CA GLY A 136 4.30 12.83 7.08
C GLY A 136 2.81 12.49 6.98
N GLN A 137 2.46 11.46 6.20
CA GLN A 137 1.08 11.04 5.99
C GLN A 137 0.49 10.39 7.25
N ALA A 138 1.27 9.61 8.00
CA ALA A 138 0.88 9.07 9.29
C ALA A 138 0.58 10.18 10.30
N CYS A 139 1.42 11.22 10.37
CA CYS A 139 1.17 12.39 11.21
C CYS A 139 -0.14 13.10 10.82
N LEU A 140 -0.44 13.25 9.52
CA LEU A 140 -1.71 13.81 9.06
C LEU A 140 -2.91 12.97 9.48
N VAL A 141 -2.86 11.64 9.33
CA VAL A 141 -3.96 10.77 9.78
C VAL A 141 -4.14 10.87 11.29
N VAL A 142 -3.06 10.84 12.07
CA VAL A 142 -3.12 10.98 13.54
C VAL A 142 -3.73 12.33 13.93
N TYR A 143 -3.34 13.43 13.25
CA TYR A 143 -3.93 14.75 13.47
C TYR A 143 -5.43 14.74 13.22
N VAL A 144 -5.87 14.15 12.10
CA VAL A 144 -7.28 14.01 11.77
C VAL A 144 -8.00 13.22 12.88
N LEU A 145 -7.51 12.04 13.24
CA LEU A 145 -8.11 11.21 14.30
C LEU A 145 -8.18 11.93 15.65
N TRP A 146 -7.13 12.64 16.04
CA TRP A 146 -7.10 13.44 17.27
C TRP A 146 -8.18 14.53 17.28
N LYS A 147 -8.40 15.20 16.14
CA LYS A 147 -9.47 16.19 15.99
C LYS A 147 -10.86 15.56 16.13
N TRP A 148 -11.10 14.39 15.55
CA TRP A 148 -12.36 13.66 15.70
C TRP A 148 -12.66 13.24 17.14
N VAL A 149 -11.63 12.88 17.90
CA VAL A 149 -11.73 12.62 19.35
C VAL A 149 -12.15 13.89 20.10
N THR A 150 -11.55 15.03 19.76
CA THR A 150 -11.88 16.33 20.37
C THR A 150 -13.33 16.74 20.10
N LEU A 151 -13.84 16.44 18.90
CA LEU A 151 -15.23 16.65 18.49
C LEU A 151 -16.21 15.60 19.04
N SER A 152 -15.78 14.72 19.96
CA SER A 152 -16.58 13.69 20.64
C SER A 152 -17.21 12.61 19.73
N TYR A 153 -16.66 12.39 18.53
CA TYR A 153 -17.10 11.33 17.62
C TYR A 153 -16.37 10.01 17.88
N TYR A 154 -16.68 9.35 19.00
CA TYR A 154 -16.00 8.11 19.41
C TYR A 154 -16.47 6.85 18.66
N GLN A 155 -17.64 6.92 18.05
CA GLN A 155 -18.34 5.78 17.46
C GLN A 155 -17.44 4.99 16.47
N LEU A 156 -16.79 5.66 15.54
CA LEU A 156 -15.99 5.02 14.49
C LEU A 156 -14.48 5.00 14.76
N LEU A 157 -14.05 5.47 15.93
CA LEU A 157 -12.63 5.62 16.26
C LEU A 157 -11.88 4.28 16.29
N ILE A 158 -12.52 3.23 16.83
CA ILE A 158 -11.92 1.89 16.91
C ILE A 158 -11.67 1.34 15.50
N SER A 159 -12.68 1.42 14.63
CA SER A 159 -12.52 1.00 13.22
C SER A 159 -11.45 1.83 12.51
N ALA A 160 -11.42 3.15 12.72
CA ALA A 160 -10.43 4.02 12.12
C ALA A 160 -9.00 3.72 12.61
N ALA A 161 -8.82 3.42 13.90
CA ALA A 161 -7.53 3.04 14.47
C ALA A 161 -7.02 1.71 13.90
N LEU A 162 -7.90 0.71 13.71
CA LEU A 162 -7.54 -0.56 13.09
C LEU A 162 -7.14 -0.38 11.61
N LEU A 163 -7.85 0.48 10.86
CA LEU A 163 -7.48 0.85 9.50
C LEU A 163 -6.18 1.64 9.45
N PHE A 164 -5.90 2.48 10.44
CA PHE A 164 -4.64 3.20 10.54
C PHE A 164 -3.47 2.22 10.71
N VAL A 165 -3.61 1.24 11.60
CA VAL A 165 -2.64 0.15 11.76
C VAL A 165 -2.45 -0.63 10.46
N ASP A 166 -3.54 -0.98 9.75
CA ASP A 166 -3.46 -1.60 8.42
C ASP A 166 -2.66 -0.76 7.43
N GLY A 167 -2.93 0.56 7.39
CA GLY A 167 -2.23 1.50 6.52
C GLY A 167 -0.73 1.58 6.79
N ILE A 168 -0.34 1.66 8.07
CA ILE A 168 1.07 1.63 8.48
C ILE A 168 1.73 0.31 8.04
N ILE A 169 1.06 -0.83 8.24
CA ILE A 169 1.58 -2.14 7.84
C ILE A 169 1.79 -2.20 6.33
N LYS A 170 0.78 -1.90 5.52
CA LYS A 170 0.87 -2.00 4.05
C LYS A 170 1.88 -1.04 3.46
N TYR A 171 1.96 0.18 3.98
CA TYR A 171 2.94 1.13 3.49
C TYR A 171 4.36 0.80 3.96
N GLY A 172 4.50 0.24 5.17
CA GLY A 172 5.74 -0.36 5.64
C GLY A 172 6.19 -1.54 4.78
N GLU A 173 5.28 -2.43 4.36
CA GLU A 173 5.59 -3.53 3.43
C GLU A 173 6.12 -3.03 2.09
N ARG A 174 5.53 -1.95 1.55
CA ARG A 174 6.04 -1.31 0.33
C ARG A 174 7.46 -0.77 0.52
N ILE A 175 7.73 -0.04 1.60
CA ILE A 175 9.08 0.47 1.89
C ILE A 175 10.07 -0.68 2.07
N TRP A 176 9.67 -1.76 2.75
CA TRP A 176 10.51 -2.93 2.91
C TRP A 176 10.80 -3.61 1.57
N ALA A 177 9.82 -3.70 0.67
CA ALA A 177 10.01 -4.25 -0.66
C ALA A 177 10.99 -3.41 -1.48
N LEU A 178 10.84 -2.08 -1.49
CA LEU A 178 11.77 -1.16 -2.15
C LEU A 178 13.19 -1.30 -1.58
N LYS A 179 13.33 -1.33 -0.25
CA LYS A 179 14.62 -1.51 0.42
C LYS A 179 15.28 -2.86 0.09
N LEU A 180 14.51 -3.93 -0.08
CA LEU A 180 15.04 -5.23 -0.51
C LEU A 180 15.43 -5.25 -1.98
N GLY A 181 14.71 -4.48 -2.81
CA GLY A 181 14.94 -4.32 -4.25
C GLY A 181 16.08 -3.36 -4.59
N SER A 182 16.56 -2.54 -3.65
CA SER A 182 17.71 -1.65 -3.85
C SER A 182 19.01 -2.43 -4.02
N GLN A 183 20.02 -1.80 -4.60
CA GLN A 183 21.34 -2.40 -4.82
C GLN A 183 21.97 -2.86 -3.50
N GLU A 184 21.85 -2.07 -2.43
CA GLU A 184 22.31 -2.45 -1.10
C GLU A 184 21.50 -3.61 -0.50
N GLY A 185 20.18 -3.59 -0.69
CA GLY A 185 19.28 -4.67 -0.25
C GLY A 185 19.57 -6.00 -0.94
N LEU A 186 19.86 -5.95 -2.24
CA LEU A 186 20.23 -7.11 -3.03
C LEU A 186 21.61 -7.64 -2.60
N ARG A 187 22.62 -6.77 -2.49
CA ARG A 187 23.99 -7.16 -2.09
C ARG A 187 24.03 -7.79 -0.70
N SER A 188 23.33 -7.20 0.27
CA SER A 188 23.27 -7.71 1.65
C SER A 188 22.51 -9.04 1.72
N SER A 189 21.44 -9.20 0.95
CA SER A 189 20.70 -10.47 0.86
C SER A 189 21.59 -11.57 0.28
N THR A 190 22.23 -11.35 -0.86
CA THR A 190 23.10 -12.34 -1.50
C THR A 190 24.26 -12.78 -0.60
N SER A 191 24.91 -11.83 0.10
CA SER A 191 25.98 -12.14 1.05
C SER A 191 25.48 -13.00 2.21
N THR A 192 24.31 -12.68 2.76
CA THR A 192 23.68 -13.44 3.85
C THR A 192 23.35 -14.87 3.41
N GLU A 193 22.81 -15.03 2.21
CA GLU A 193 22.46 -16.35 1.68
C GLU A 193 23.71 -17.18 1.34
N ALA A 194 24.75 -16.57 0.76
CA ALA A 194 26.04 -17.22 0.51
C ALA A 194 26.69 -17.73 1.81
N LYS A 195 26.62 -16.94 2.90
CA LYS A 195 27.12 -17.34 4.22
C LYS A 195 26.33 -18.51 4.82
N LYS A 196 25.00 -18.55 4.62
CA LYS A 196 24.18 -19.68 5.09
C LYS A 196 24.44 -20.95 4.29
N ALA A 197 24.58 -20.83 2.97
CA ALA A 197 24.93 -21.95 2.10
C ALA A 197 26.30 -22.54 2.50
N SER A 198 27.32 -21.70 2.72
CA SER A 198 28.64 -22.19 3.13
C SER A 198 28.61 -22.90 4.48
N LEU A 199 27.82 -22.42 5.45
CA LEU A 199 27.61 -23.10 6.73
C LEU A 199 26.90 -24.45 6.57
N GLN A 200 25.90 -24.52 5.68
CA GLN A 200 25.12 -25.73 5.48
C GLN A 200 25.90 -26.83 4.74
N PHE A 201 26.84 -26.46 3.87
CA PHE A 201 27.68 -27.40 3.10
C PHE A 201 29.09 -27.62 3.67
N GLY A 202 29.45 -26.93 4.76
CA GLY A 202 30.77 -27.09 5.41
C GLY A 202 31.97 -26.65 4.54
N LEU A 203 31.75 -25.77 3.56
CA LEU A 203 32.79 -25.35 2.62
C LEU A 203 33.65 -24.23 3.21
N GLY A 204 34.93 -24.53 3.49
CA GLY A 204 35.97 -23.53 3.74
C GLY A 204 36.27 -22.74 2.47
N PHE A 205 36.22 -21.41 2.54
CA PHE A 205 36.33 -20.52 1.38
C PHE A 205 37.75 -20.56 0.79
N SER A 206 37.97 -21.29 -0.30
CA SER A 206 39.18 -21.23 -1.13
C SER A 206 38.87 -20.84 -2.57
N THR A 207 39.74 -20.01 -3.14
CA THR A 207 39.52 -19.16 -4.33
C THR A 207 39.28 -19.89 -5.65
N GLU A 208 39.53 -21.21 -5.74
CA GLU A 208 39.40 -22.01 -6.97
C GLU A 208 38.01 -22.63 -7.20
N ARG A 209 37.10 -22.57 -6.22
CA ARG A 209 35.75 -23.20 -6.32
C ARG A 209 34.64 -22.24 -6.80
N LYS A 210 34.94 -21.20 -7.56
CA LYS A 210 33.94 -20.14 -7.86
C LYS A 210 32.71 -20.63 -8.64
N GLU A 211 32.88 -21.57 -9.56
CA GLU A 211 31.80 -22.01 -10.47
C GLU A 211 30.80 -22.97 -9.80
N GLN A 212 31.30 -23.96 -9.02
CA GLN A 212 30.45 -24.83 -8.20
C GLN A 212 29.78 -24.05 -7.04
N THR A 213 30.45 -23.03 -6.52
CA THR A 213 29.90 -22.16 -5.46
C THR A 213 28.75 -21.30 -5.98
N TYR A 214 28.84 -20.79 -7.22
CA TYR A 214 27.73 -20.07 -7.85
C TYR A 214 26.50 -20.96 -8.00
N GLN A 215 26.69 -22.19 -8.50
CA GLN A 215 25.60 -23.16 -8.67
C GLN A 215 24.94 -23.54 -7.35
N GLU A 216 25.72 -23.73 -6.28
CA GLU A 216 25.21 -24.04 -4.94
C GLU A 216 24.48 -22.84 -4.30
N ILE A 217 24.98 -21.62 -4.51
CA ILE A 217 24.33 -20.38 -4.04
C ILE A 217 23.02 -20.15 -4.79
N VAL A 218 23.00 -20.34 -6.12
CA VAL A 218 21.79 -20.27 -6.94
C VAL A 218 20.79 -21.34 -6.49
N ARG A 219 21.24 -22.58 -6.26
CA ARG A 219 20.40 -23.67 -5.74
C ARG A 219 19.80 -23.31 -4.38
N TYR A 220 20.60 -22.78 -3.46
CA TYR A 220 20.14 -22.36 -2.14
C TYR A 220 19.13 -21.19 -2.22
N ALA A 221 19.41 -20.17 -3.04
CA ALA A 221 18.55 -19.02 -3.25
C ALA A 221 17.20 -19.43 -3.88
N LEU A 222 17.22 -20.33 -4.86
CA LEU A 222 16.03 -20.88 -5.52
C LEU A 222 15.20 -21.77 -4.59
N LEU A 223 15.84 -22.61 -3.76
CA LEU A 223 15.13 -23.45 -2.79
C LEU A 223 14.45 -22.66 -1.67
N ARG A 224 14.90 -21.43 -1.42
CA ARG A 224 14.32 -20.55 -0.40
C ARG A 224 13.06 -19.85 -0.89
N GLU A 225 12.92 -19.63 -2.20
CA GLU A 225 11.67 -19.12 -2.76
C GLU A 225 10.56 -20.17 -2.66
N ARG A 226 9.47 -19.80 -1.99
CA ARG A 226 8.42 -20.74 -1.60
C ARG A 226 7.68 -21.35 -2.80
N GLY A 227 7.57 -20.60 -3.90
CA GLY A 227 6.94 -21.06 -5.15
C GLY A 227 7.83 -21.98 -5.99
N VAL A 228 9.14 -21.84 -5.87
CA VAL A 228 10.14 -22.65 -6.60
C VAL A 228 10.35 -23.97 -5.87
N ARG A 229 10.35 -23.96 -4.52
CA ARG A 229 10.50 -25.18 -3.72
C ARG A 229 9.53 -26.31 -4.11
N ASP A 230 8.27 -25.99 -4.39
CA ASP A 230 7.24 -26.98 -4.69
C ASP A 230 7.26 -27.43 -6.17
N ILE A 231 7.68 -26.56 -7.10
CA ILE A 231 7.86 -26.89 -8.54
C ILE A 231 9.09 -27.79 -8.75
N PHE A 232 10.12 -27.62 -7.91
CA PHE A 232 11.42 -28.29 -8.05
C PHE A 232 11.66 -29.43 -7.06
N ALA A 233 10.74 -29.69 -6.13
CA ALA A 233 10.80 -30.84 -5.23
C ALA A 233 10.83 -32.20 -5.97
N GLY A 234 10.43 -32.24 -7.25
CA GLY A 234 10.39 -33.46 -8.08
C GLY A 234 11.28 -33.48 -9.33
N ARG A 235 11.97 -32.39 -9.71
CA ARG A 235 12.86 -32.34 -10.90
C ARG A 235 14.20 -31.71 -10.56
N LYS A 236 15.31 -32.28 -11.06
CA LYS A 236 16.62 -31.62 -11.03
C LYS A 236 16.52 -30.37 -11.94
N LEU A 237 16.61 -29.18 -11.36
CA LEU A 237 16.72 -27.89 -12.06
C LEU A 237 17.80 -27.90 -13.17
N PHE A 238 18.82 -28.75 -13.01
CA PHE A 238 19.93 -28.93 -13.95
C PHE A 238 19.57 -29.74 -15.20
N ASP A 239 18.47 -30.49 -15.16
CA ASP A 239 17.96 -31.27 -16.29
C ASP A 239 16.96 -30.45 -17.13
N MET A 240 16.71 -29.18 -16.74
CA MET A 240 15.93 -28.26 -17.54
C MET A 240 16.81 -27.57 -18.58
N ASP A 241 16.26 -27.43 -19.78
CA ASP A 241 16.83 -26.63 -20.86
C ASP A 241 17.28 -25.26 -20.36
N ASP A 242 18.44 -24.80 -20.82
CA ASP A 242 19.03 -23.52 -20.41
C ASP A 242 18.07 -22.34 -20.59
N PHE A 243 17.24 -22.39 -21.64
CA PHE A 243 16.18 -21.42 -21.88
C PHE A 243 15.14 -21.38 -20.74
N LYS A 244 14.68 -22.55 -20.28
CA LYS A 244 13.67 -22.66 -19.22
C LYS A 244 14.23 -22.20 -17.89
N ARG A 245 15.51 -22.49 -17.63
CA ARG A 245 16.21 -21.98 -16.44
C ARG A 245 16.28 -20.46 -16.45
N ALA A 246 16.70 -19.86 -17.58
CA ALA A 246 16.80 -18.42 -17.72
C ALA A 246 15.44 -17.71 -17.55
N GLU A 247 14.36 -18.30 -18.09
CA GLU A 247 13.00 -17.78 -17.92
C GLU A 247 12.59 -17.71 -16.44
N ILE A 248 12.90 -18.75 -15.66
CA ILE A 248 12.58 -18.83 -14.24
C ILE A 248 13.44 -17.84 -13.45
N GLU A 249 14.74 -17.77 -13.71
CA GLU A 249 15.64 -16.81 -13.06
C GLU A 249 15.20 -15.35 -13.32
N LEU A 250 14.84 -15.03 -14.56
CA LEU A 250 14.34 -13.71 -14.94
C LEU A 250 13.02 -13.38 -14.25
N SER A 251 12.13 -14.36 -14.14
CA SER A 251 10.84 -14.24 -13.45
C SER A 251 11.02 -13.94 -11.95
N ILE A 252 11.97 -14.61 -11.30
CA ILE A 252 12.28 -14.40 -9.88
C ILE A 252 12.94 -13.04 -9.67
N MET A 253 13.87 -12.66 -10.55
CA MET A 253 14.50 -11.35 -10.52
C MET A 253 13.46 -10.23 -10.71
N TYR A 254 12.51 -10.41 -11.62
CA TYR A 254 11.40 -9.48 -11.80
C TYR A 254 10.56 -9.33 -10.53
N ASP A 255 10.14 -10.45 -9.94
CA ASP A 255 9.33 -10.47 -8.72
C ASP A 255 10.09 -9.82 -7.54
N SER A 256 11.41 -9.99 -7.48
CA SER A 256 12.29 -9.36 -6.49
C SER A 256 12.38 -7.84 -6.62
N LEU A 257 12.40 -7.32 -7.85
CA LEU A 257 12.73 -5.91 -8.13
C LEU A 257 11.49 -5.02 -8.25
N TYR A 258 10.36 -5.56 -8.71
CA TYR A 258 9.19 -4.77 -9.10
C TYR A 258 7.92 -5.07 -8.29
N THR A 259 7.93 -6.06 -7.39
CA THR A 259 6.74 -6.48 -6.62
C THR A 259 7.02 -6.66 -5.13
N LYS A 260 5.97 -6.76 -4.30
CA LYS A 260 6.12 -7.07 -2.86
C LYS A 260 6.47 -8.54 -2.57
N SER A 261 6.63 -9.38 -3.60
CA SER A 261 6.76 -10.85 -3.46
C SER A 261 7.82 -11.26 -2.42
N ARG A 262 8.99 -10.60 -2.41
CA ARG A 262 10.09 -10.92 -1.49
C ARG A 262 9.73 -10.68 -0.03
N VAL A 263 8.96 -9.63 0.26
CA VAL A 263 8.47 -9.35 1.62
C VAL A 263 7.44 -10.40 2.02
N ILE A 264 6.50 -10.69 1.12
CA ILE A 264 5.39 -11.63 1.32
C ILE A 264 5.88 -13.04 1.64
N GLN A 265 6.97 -13.47 0.99
CA GLN A 265 7.51 -14.82 1.19
C GLN A 265 8.21 -14.99 2.56
N THR A 266 8.52 -13.90 3.27
CA THR A 266 9.12 -13.97 4.62
C THR A 266 8.10 -14.38 5.69
N ARG A 267 8.57 -14.93 6.81
CA ARG A 267 7.70 -15.25 7.95
C ARG A 267 7.05 -13.99 8.53
N SER A 268 7.82 -12.90 8.64
CA SER A 268 7.31 -11.62 9.14
C SER A 268 6.25 -11.02 8.21
N GLY A 269 6.46 -11.05 6.88
CA GLY A 269 5.46 -10.60 5.91
C GLY A 269 4.17 -11.43 5.97
N ALA A 270 4.27 -12.74 6.15
CA ALA A 270 3.08 -13.58 6.37
C ALA A 270 2.32 -13.20 7.66
N ILE A 271 3.03 -12.94 8.76
CA ILE A 271 2.42 -12.49 10.02
C ILE A 271 1.75 -11.12 9.82
N LEU A 272 2.44 -10.16 9.20
CA LEU A 272 1.92 -8.82 8.92
C LEU A 272 0.63 -8.88 8.10
N ARG A 273 0.54 -9.79 7.12
CA ARG A 273 -0.69 -10.02 6.35
C ARG A 273 -1.81 -10.64 7.16
N CYS A 274 -1.52 -11.60 8.04
CA CYS A 274 -2.54 -12.13 8.94
C CYS A 274 -3.08 -11.02 9.85
N VAL A 275 -2.21 -10.16 10.36
CA VAL A 275 -2.58 -9.01 11.18
C VAL A 275 -3.40 -7.99 10.39
N SER A 276 -2.97 -7.65 9.17
CA SER A 276 -3.68 -6.75 8.24
C SER A 276 -5.07 -7.29 7.85
N PHE A 277 -5.17 -8.57 7.51
CA PHE A 277 -6.45 -9.19 7.21
C PHE A 277 -7.38 -9.19 8.43
N ALA A 278 -6.85 -9.58 9.59
CA ALA A 278 -7.61 -9.55 10.84
C ALA A 278 -8.06 -8.13 11.19
N SER A 279 -7.20 -7.11 11.06
CA SER A 279 -7.54 -5.73 11.39
C SER A 279 -8.66 -5.19 10.50
N ILE A 280 -8.63 -5.47 9.19
CA ILE A 280 -9.71 -5.07 8.25
C ILE A 280 -11.01 -5.78 8.60
N VAL A 281 -10.99 -7.10 8.84
CA VAL A 281 -12.19 -7.87 9.20
C VAL A 281 -12.79 -7.34 10.50
N VAL A 282 -11.97 -7.10 11.52
CA VAL A 282 -12.42 -6.57 12.80
C VAL A 282 -12.98 -5.14 12.62
N ALA A 283 -12.29 -4.28 11.87
CA ALA A 283 -12.75 -2.92 11.58
C ALA A 283 -14.12 -2.90 10.88
N PHE A 284 -14.33 -3.82 9.92
CA PHE A 284 -15.59 -3.97 9.20
C PHE A 284 -16.71 -4.47 10.12
N VAL A 285 -16.44 -5.47 10.97
CA VAL A 285 -17.43 -5.95 11.96
C VAL A 285 -17.85 -4.85 12.92
N PHE A 286 -16.90 -4.04 13.41
CA PHE A 286 -17.23 -2.88 14.25
C PHE A 286 -18.08 -1.85 13.51
N TYR A 287 -17.74 -1.55 12.25
CA TYR A 287 -18.52 -0.63 11.41
C TYR A 287 -19.97 -1.12 11.22
N VAL A 288 -20.15 -2.40 10.87
CA VAL A 288 -21.49 -3.00 10.69
C VAL A 288 -22.28 -3.00 12.00
N LYS A 289 -21.65 -3.40 13.12
CA LYS A 289 -22.31 -3.35 14.44
C LYS A 289 -22.78 -1.95 14.79
N LEU A 290 -21.98 -0.94 14.47
CA LEU A 290 -22.33 0.45 14.73
C LEU A 290 -23.51 0.92 13.87
N MET A 291 -23.50 0.58 12.59
CA MET A 291 -24.60 0.88 11.66
C MET A 291 -25.91 0.25 12.12
N VAL A 292 -25.90 -1.04 12.48
CA VAL A 292 -27.09 -1.76 12.95
C VAL A 292 -27.59 -1.21 14.29
N SER A 293 -26.67 -0.87 15.20
CA SER A 293 -27.05 -0.26 16.47
C SER A 293 -27.70 1.11 16.25
N SER A 294 -27.17 1.93 15.34
CA SER A 294 -27.72 3.24 14.99
C SER A 294 -29.14 3.13 14.41
N SER A 295 -29.38 2.19 13.49
CA SER A 295 -30.71 1.99 12.91
C SER A 295 -31.74 1.51 13.93
N ALA A 296 -31.34 0.65 14.89
CA ALA A 296 -32.24 0.17 15.95
C ALA A 296 -32.65 1.27 16.96
N TYR A 297 -31.83 2.32 17.13
CA TYR A 297 -32.21 3.48 17.93
C TYR A 297 -33.13 4.45 17.16
N ALA A 298 -33.00 4.54 15.83
CA ALA A 298 -33.87 5.36 15.00
C ALA A 298 -35.30 4.83 14.89
N GLU A 299 -35.50 3.50 14.92
CA GLU A 299 -36.82 2.86 14.83
C GLU A 299 -37.63 2.91 16.15
N LYS A 300 -36.97 3.24 17.27
CA LYS A 300 -37.61 3.36 18.61
C LYS A 300 -38.11 4.78 18.95
N LYS A 301 -37.92 5.75 18.06
CA LYS A 301 -38.27 7.16 18.28
C LYS A 301 -39.39 7.60 17.34
#